data_AF-A0A7X0F6P5-F1
#
_entry.id   AF-A0A7X0F6P5-F1
#
_cell.length_a   1.000
_cell.length_b   1.000
_cell.length_c   1.000
_cell.angle_alpha   90.00
_cell.angle_beta   90.00
_cell.angle_gamma   90.00
#
_symmetry.space_group_name_H-M   'P 1'
#
loop_
_entity.id
_entity.type
_entity.pdbx_description
1 polymer ?
#
loop_
_entity_poly.entity_id
_entity_poly.type
_entity_poly.pdbx_seq_one_letter_code
_entity_poly.pdbx_strand_id
1 'polypeptide(L)'
;MAAALPAQAGSGIEVTMNQAKIVRLARPADTIVVGNSSIADASVQDASTLVLTGKGFGVTNLVVLDANGTPIVDEQVTVIRHDASSVRIYRRSEIQTLSCTPYCESSYKSDAERMSESEMNASQ
;
A
#
# COMPACT_ATOMS: atom_id res chain seq x y z
N MET A 1 36.37 -21.75 9.17
CA MET A 1 35.58 -20.50 9.20
C MET A 1 34.29 -20.75 8.45
N ALA A 2 33.16 -20.79 9.16
CA ALA A 2 31.83 -20.90 8.54
C ALA A 2 31.36 -19.50 8.16
N ALA A 3 31.04 -19.28 6.88
CA ALA A 3 30.48 -18.02 6.41
C ALA A 3 28.98 -17.98 6.74
N ALA A 4 28.55 -17.00 7.53
CA ALA A 4 27.14 -16.72 7.75
C ALA A 4 26.59 -16.01 6.52
N LEU A 5 25.65 -16.65 5.81
CA LEU A 5 24.86 -16.00 4.78
C LEU A 5 23.89 -15.02 5.46
N PRO A 6 23.74 -13.78 4.98
CA PRO A 6 22.75 -12.86 5.53
C PRO A 6 21.36 -13.46 5.32
N ALA A 7 20.60 -13.60 6.41
CA ALA A 7 19.21 -13.98 6.33
C ALA A 7 18.45 -12.88 5.57
N GLN A 8 18.03 -13.19 4.34
CA GLN A 8 17.06 -12.35 3.65
C GLN A 8 15.73 -12.54 4.37
N ALA A 9 15.35 -11.57 5.21
CA ALA A 9 13.98 -11.46 5.67
C ALA A 9 13.09 -11.40 4.42
N GLY A 10 12.06 -12.25 4.37
CA GLY A 10 11.11 -12.29 3.25
C GLY A 10 10.72 -10.87 2.89
N SER A 11 10.97 -10.48 1.64
CA SER A 11 10.64 -9.13 1.18
C SER A 11 9.12 -9.02 1.18
N GLY A 12 8.57 -8.35 2.20
CA GLY A 12 7.14 -8.06 2.27
C GLY A 12 6.65 -7.35 1.00
N ILE A 13 5.34 -7.33 0.81
CA ILE A 13 4.72 -6.76 -0.37
C ILE A 13 4.68 -5.23 -0.22
N GLU A 14 5.54 -4.53 -0.94
CA GLU A 14 5.43 -3.06 -1.04
C GLU A 14 4.46 -2.64 -2.15
N VAL A 15 3.56 -1.71 -1.84
CA VAL A 15 2.59 -1.11 -2.78
C VAL A 15 2.57 0.39 -2.59
N THR A 16 2.49 1.15 -3.68
CA THR A 16 2.31 2.59 -3.61
C THR A 16 0.83 2.93 -3.45
N MET A 17 0.50 3.89 -2.60
CA MET A 17 -0.87 4.39 -2.45
C MET A 17 -1.46 4.80 -3.80
N ASN A 18 -2.75 4.54 -4.00
CA ASN A 18 -3.50 4.79 -5.23
C ASN A 18 -2.98 3.99 -6.44
N GLN A 19 -2.12 3.00 -6.23
CA GLN A 19 -1.65 2.10 -7.26
C GLN A 19 -2.07 0.66 -6.97
N ALA A 20 -2.22 -0.10 -8.06
CA ALA A 20 -2.49 -1.52 -8.02
C ALA A 20 -1.23 -2.31 -8.34
N LYS A 21 -1.03 -3.42 -7.63
CA LYS A 21 0.03 -4.40 -7.83
C LYS A 21 -0.58 -5.77 -8.07
N ILE A 22 -0.16 -6.42 -9.15
CA ILE A 22 -0.60 -7.78 -9.44
C ILE A 22 0.20 -8.75 -8.55
N VAL A 23 -0.51 -9.58 -7.81
CA VAL A 23 0.05 -10.67 -7.00
C VAL A 23 -0.34 -11.99 -7.67
N ARG A 24 0.68 -12.74 -8.10
CA ARG A 24 0.52 -14.06 -8.70
C ARG A 24 0.71 -15.13 -7.62
N LEU A 25 -0.24 -16.04 -7.54
CA LEU A 25 -0.25 -17.12 -6.58
C LEU A 25 0.35 -18.39 -7.19
N ALA A 26 1.00 -19.20 -6.36
CA ALA A 26 1.53 -20.48 -6.78
C ALA A 26 0.43 -21.54 -7.04
N ARG A 27 -0.75 -21.35 -6.44
CA ARG A 27 -1.89 -22.27 -6.48
C ARG A 27 -3.21 -21.49 -6.43
N PRO A 28 -4.35 -22.11 -6.81
CA PRO A 28 -5.67 -21.51 -6.69
C PRO A 28 -6.00 -21.04 -5.26
N ALA A 29 -6.40 -19.78 -5.11
CA ALA A 29 -6.95 -19.25 -3.87
C ALA A 29 -8.41 -19.66 -3.70
N ASP A 30 -8.78 -19.94 -2.45
CA ASP A 30 -10.16 -20.15 -2.02
C ASP A 30 -10.62 -19.01 -1.10
N THR A 31 -9.76 -18.61 -0.16
CA THR A 31 -10.05 -17.56 0.81
C THR A 31 -8.96 -16.49 0.81
N ILE A 32 -9.36 -15.22 0.86
CA ILE A 32 -8.45 -14.06 0.90
C ILE A 32 -8.84 -13.19 2.08
N VAL A 33 -7.84 -12.82 2.88
CA VAL A 33 -8.01 -11.98 4.06
C VAL A 33 -6.99 -10.85 4.00
N VAL A 34 -7.49 -9.62 4.12
CA VAL A 34 -6.67 -8.42 4.30
C VAL A 34 -6.86 -7.94 5.73
N GLY A 35 -5.76 -7.77 6.47
CA GLY A 35 -5.82 -7.37 7.89
C GLY A 35 -6.58 -6.06 8.11
N ASN A 36 -6.23 -5.02 7.34
CA ASN A 36 -6.90 -3.72 7.38
C ASN A 36 -7.24 -3.21 5.96
N SER A 37 -8.53 -3.25 5.62
CA SER A 37 -9.08 -2.83 4.31
C SER A 37 -9.05 -1.31 4.05
N SER A 38 -8.72 -0.51 5.06
CA SER A 38 -8.48 0.93 4.93
C SER A 38 -7.05 1.23 4.48
N ILE A 39 -6.10 0.31 4.71
CA ILE A 39 -4.70 0.45 4.28
C ILE A 39 -4.51 -0.15 2.88
N ALA A 40 -4.97 -1.38 2.64
CA ALA A 40 -4.89 -2.05 1.35
C ALA A 40 -6.17 -2.82 1.07
N ASP A 41 -6.47 -3.07 -0.19
CA ASP A 41 -7.62 -3.88 -0.61
C ASP A 41 -7.21 -4.86 -1.71
N ALA A 42 -7.81 -6.05 -1.74
CA ALA A 42 -7.46 -7.09 -2.70
C ALA A 42 -8.70 -7.54 -3.45
N SER A 43 -8.62 -7.56 -4.79
CA SER A 43 -9.66 -8.09 -5.66
C SER A 43 -9.16 -9.30 -6.45
N VAL A 44 -10.05 -10.27 -6.67
CA VAL A 44 -9.74 -11.50 -7.39
C VAL A 44 -9.97 -11.28 -8.88
N GLN A 45 -8.93 -11.47 -9.67
CA GLN A 45 -9.07 -11.48 -11.13
C GLN A 45 -9.36 -12.89 -11.64
N ASP A 46 -8.61 -13.88 -11.15
CA ASP A 46 -8.82 -15.30 -11.40
C ASP A 46 -8.31 -16.12 -10.21
N ALA A 47 -8.44 -17.45 -10.29
CA ALA A 47 -8.06 -18.35 -9.20
C ALA A 47 -6.60 -18.18 -8.73
N SER A 48 -5.69 -17.72 -9.58
CA SER A 48 -4.25 -17.58 -9.30
C SER A 48 -3.75 -16.13 -9.35
N THR A 49 -4.61 -15.16 -9.63
CA THR A 49 -4.23 -13.77 -9.85
C THR A 49 -5.08 -12.83 -9.00
N LEU A 50 -4.40 -12.04 -8.18
CA LEU A 50 -4.98 -11.02 -7.31
C LEU A 50 -4.49 -9.63 -7.72
N VAL A 51 -5.36 -8.65 -7.59
CA VAL A 51 -5.02 -7.23 -7.74
C VAL A 51 -5.06 -6.59 -6.36
N LEU A 52 -3.89 -6.23 -5.84
CA LEU A 52 -3.74 -5.57 -4.54
C LEU A 52 -3.62 -4.05 -4.75
N THR A 53 -4.50 -3.28 -4.14
CA THR A 53 -4.55 -1.81 -4.26
C THR A 53 -4.18 -1.16 -2.93
N GLY A 54 -3.24 -0.23 -2.95
CA GLY A 54 -2.91 0.59 -1.77
C GLY A 54 -3.93 1.72 -1.59
N LYS A 55 -4.60 1.78 -0.43
CA LYS A 55 -5.65 2.78 -0.12
C LYS A 55 -5.21 3.82 0.90
N GLY A 56 -4.38 3.43 1.85
CA GLY A 56 -3.87 4.26 2.94
C GLY A 56 -2.41 3.92 3.24
N PHE A 57 -1.65 4.85 3.80
CA PHE A 57 -0.26 4.57 4.21
C PHE A 57 -0.25 3.74 5.50
N GLY A 58 0.71 2.83 5.61
CA GLY A 58 0.87 1.99 6.80
C GLY A 58 1.30 0.57 6.47
N VAL A 59 1.22 -0.30 7.46
CA VAL A 59 1.55 -1.72 7.33
C VAL A 59 0.32 -2.54 7.70
N THR A 60 -0.04 -3.48 6.85
CA THR A 60 -1.05 -4.52 7.08
C THR A 60 -0.47 -5.87 6.66
N ASN A 61 -1.25 -6.93 6.67
CA ASN A 61 -0.90 -8.22 6.10
C ASN A 61 -1.94 -8.68 5.06
N LEU A 62 -1.48 -9.55 4.17
CA LEU A 62 -2.30 -10.28 3.20
C LEU A 62 -2.14 -11.77 3.47
N VAL A 63 -3.26 -12.44 3.75
CA VAL A 63 -3.32 -13.88 3.93
C VAL A 63 -4.19 -14.48 2.84
N VAL A 64 -3.67 -15.48 2.13
CA VAL A 64 -4.39 -16.19 1.07
C VAL A 64 -4.32 -17.68 1.38
N LEU A 65 -5.46 -18.35 1.40
CA LEU A 65 -5.58 -19.78 1.72
C LEU A 65 -6.06 -20.57 0.50
N ASP A 66 -5.62 -21.83 0.40
CA ASP A 66 -6.20 -22.80 -0.53
C ASP A 66 -7.47 -23.45 0.04
N ALA A 67 -8.14 -24.29 -0.75
CA ALA A 67 -9.38 -24.97 -0.37
C ALA A 67 -9.23 -25.91 0.85
N ASN A 68 -8.01 -26.27 1.26
CA ASN A 68 -7.74 -27.06 2.45
C ASN A 68 -7.44 -26.19 3.67
N GLY A 69 -7.51 -24.87 3.54
CA GLY A 69 -7.14 -23.90 4.59
C GLY A 69 -5.64 -23.74 4.78
N THR A 70 -4.80 -24.22 3.84
CA THR A 70 -3.34 -24.04 3.92
C THR A 70 -2.95 -22.67 3.37
N PRO A 71 -2.11 -21.89 4.07
CA PRO A 71 -1.68 -20.59 3.57
C PRO A 71 -0.81 -20.72 2.31
N ILE A 72 -1.21 -19.99 1.28
CA ILE A 72 -0.48 -19.76 0.02
C ILE A 72 0.37 -18.49 0.15
N VAL A 73 -0.18 -17.45 0.78
CA VAL A 73 0.49 -16.18 1.09
C VAL A 73 0.18 -15.83 2.54
N ASP A 74 1.19 -15.42 3.29
CA ASP A 74 1.07 -14.81 4.61
C ASP A 74 2.22 -13.81 4.75
N GLU A 75 2.00 -12.59 4.22
CA GLU A 75 3.05 -11.59 4.08
C GLU A 75 2.58 -10.22 4.58
N GLN A 76 3.51 -9.44 5.11
CA GLN A 76 3.25 -8.04 5.41
C GLN A 76 3.14 -7.23 4.12
N VAL A 77 2.14 -6.36 4.06
CA VAL A 77 1.92 -5.38 3.01
C VAL A 77 2.27 -4.00 3.55
N THR A 78 3.28 -3.37 2.98
CA THR A 78 3.65 -1.98 3.31
C THR A 78 3.15 -1.07 2.21
N VAL A 79 2.30 -0.11 2.57
CA VAL A 79 1.77 0.89 1.65
C VAL A 79 2.49 2.21 1.85
N ILE A 80 3.25 2.61 0.84
CA ILE A 80 4.03 3.85 0.83
C ILE A 80 3.26 4.98 0.16
N ARG A 81 3.62 6.23 0.48
CA ARG A 81 3.05 7.41 -0.19
C ARG A 81 3.45 7.43 -1.65
N HIS A 82 2.51 7.87 -2.49
CA HIS A 82 2.85 8.29 -3.85
C HIS A 82 3.34 9.73 -3.81
N ASP A 83 4.59 9.97 -4.19
CA ASP A 83 5.18 11.32 -4.25
C ASP A 83 5.34 11.82 -5.70
N ALA A 84 5.15 10.95 -6.70
CA ALA A 84 5.39 11.31 -8.08
C ALA A 84 4.46 12.44 -8.54
N SER A 85 5.07 13.45 -9.19
CA SER A 85 4.40 14.63 -9.74
C SER A 85 3.72 15.56 -8.72
N SER A 86 4.06 15.43 -7.42
CA SER A 86 3.58 16.35 -6.39
C SER A 86 4.56 17.51 -6.14
N VAL A 87 4.03 18.72 -5.96
CA VAL A 87 4.79 19.93 -5.57
C VAL A 87 4.23 20.44 -4.25
N ARG A 88 5.10 20.59 -3.25
CA ARG A 88 4.74 21.20 -1.96
C ARG A 88 5.17 22.66 -1.94
N ILE A 89 4.19 23.55 -1.79
CA ILE A 89 4.39 25.00 -1.67
C ILE A 89 4.23 25.40 -0.21
N TYR A 90 5.23 26.08 0.34
CA TYR A 90 5.21 26.64 1.70
C TYR A 90 4.92 28.13 1.63
N ARG A 91 3.77 28.57 2.17
CA ARG A 91 3.35 29.98 2.25
C ARG A 91 3.15 30.37 3.71
N ARG A 92 4.20 30.90 4.34
CA ARG A 92 4.22 31.18 5.79
C ARG A 92 3.88 29.90 6.58
N SER A 93 2.72 29.87 7.26
CA SER A 93 2.22 28.72 8.02
C SER A 93 1.33 27.78 7.21
N GLU A 94 1.07 28.06 5.94
CA GLU A 94 0.23 27.23 5.08
C GLU A 94 1.09 26.34 4.17
N ILE A 95 0.87 25.03 4.22
CA ILE A 95 1.50 24.04 3.33
C ILE A 95 0.46 23.56 2.34
N GLN A 96 0.71 23.77 1.04
CA GLN A 96 -0.16 23.30 -0.04
C GLN A 96 0.56 22.25 -0.88
N THR A 97 -0.05 21.08 -1.03
CA THR A 97 0.41 20.02 -1.95
C THR A 97 -0.40 20.11 -3.24
N LEU A 98 0.28 20.22 -4.37
CA LEU A 98 -0.29 20.29 -5.72
C LEU A 98 0.18 19.11 -6.56
N SER A 99 -0.61 18.71 -7.54
CA SER A 99 -0.21 17.75 -8.59
C SER A 99 -0.02 18.51 -9.90
N CYS A 100 1.17 18.43 -10.51
CA CYS A 100 1.54 19.30 -11.64
C CYS A 100 1.84 18.49 -12.91
N THR A 101 0.84 18.34 -13.79
CA THR A 101 1.00 17.74 -15.13
C THR A 101 -0.09 18.22 -16.10
N PRO A 102 0.14 19.18 -17.03
CA PRO A 102 1.22 20.16 -17.16
C PRO A 102 0.97 21.46 -16.36
N TYR A 103 -0.25 21.67 -15.87
CA TYR A 103 -0.62 22.73 -14.94
C TYR A 103 -0.76 22.16 -13.54
N CYS A 104 -0.56 22.99 -12.52
CA CYS A 104 -0.70 22.57 -11.12
C CYS A 104 -2.14 22.70 -10.65
N GLU A 105 -2.72 21.59 -10.23
CA GLU A 105 -4.03 21.52 -9.61
C GLU A 105 -3.90 21.01 -8.16
N SER A 106 -4.94 21.18 -7.34
CA SER A 106 -4.94 20.60 -5.99
C SER A 106 -4.72 19.09 -6.09
N SER A 107 -3.71 18.57 -5.40
CA SER A 107 -3.46 17.13 -5.42
C SER A 107 -4.73 16.40 -4.95
N TYR A 108 -5.14 15.36 -5.66
CA TYR A 108 -6.18 14.46 -5.13
C TYR A 108 -5.68 13.91 -3.80
N LYS A 109 -6.50 14.08 -2.75
CA LYS A 109 -6.21 13.56 -1.42
C LYS A 109 -7.24 12.50 -1.07
N SER A 110 -6.77 11.28 -0.88
CA SER A 110 -7.53 10.21 -0.27
C SER A 110 -8.03 10.64 1.12
N ASP A 111 -9.05 9.97 1.65
CA ASP A 111 -9.50 10.20 3.03
C ASP A 111 -8.35 10.03 4.04
N ALA A 112 -7.47 9.05 3.81
CA ALA A 112 -6.29 8.82 4.64
C ALA A 112 -5.33 10.01 4.65
N GLU A 113 -5.06 10.62 3.49
CA GLU A 113 -4.21 11.82 3.38
C GLU A 113 -4.84 13.02 4.09
N ARG A 114 -6.15 13.24 3.90
CA ARG A 114 -6.87 14.33 4.59
C ARG A 114 -6.84 14.17 6.10
N MET A 115 -7.03 12.95 6.60
CA MET A 115 -6.99 12.67 8.04
C MET A 115 -5.60 12.96 8.62
N SER A 116 -4.52 12.41 8.03
CA SER A 116 -3.19 12.67 8.56
C SER A 116 -2.74 14.13 8.46
N GLU A 117 -3.09 14.83 7.40
CA GLU A 117 -2.81 16.27 7.33
C GLU A 117 -3.57 17.05 8.42
N SER A 118 -4.82 16.68 8.70
CA SER A 118 -5.60 17.33 9.77
C SER A 118 -4.99 17.11 11.15
N GLU A 119 -4.50 15.90 11.43
CA GLU A 119 -3.81 15.56 12.69
C GLU A 119 -2.47 16.30 12.83
N MET A 120 -1.68 16.37 11.75
CA MET A 120 -0.42 17.10 11.74
C MET A 120 -0.61 18.62 11.89
N ASN A 121 -1.68 19.19 11.32
CA ASN A 121 -1.99 20.61 11.45
C ASN A 121 -2.60 20.95 12.83
N ALA A 122 -3.36 20.05 13.45
CA ALA A 122 -3.91 20.24 14.79
C ALA A 122 -2.85 20.17 15.90
N SER A 123 -1.67 19.62 15.59
CA SER A 123 -0.54 19.46 16.50
C SER A 123 0.46 20.63 16.45
N GLN A 124 0.19 21.66 15.64
CA GLN A 124 0.96 22.90 15.51
C GLN A 124 0.20 24.08 16.10
#